data_AF-A0A1W9QQL0-F1
#
_entry.id   AF-A0A1W9QQL0-F1
#
_cell.length_a   1.000
_cell.length_b   1.000
_cell.length_c   1.000
_cell.angle_alpha   90.00
_cell.angle_beta   90.00
_cell.angle_gamma   90.00
#
_symmetry.space_group_name_H-M   'P 1'
#
loop_
_entity.id
_entity.type
_entity.pdbx_description
1 polymer ?
#
loop_
_entity_poly.entity_id
_entity_poly.type
_entity_poly.pdbx_seq_one_letter_code
_entity_poly.pdbx_strand_id
1 'polypeptide(L)'
;MGHWCRVCGRDRPNEKFSGKGHCSRKPKTERDEIDHTEEIFNYLNQSNISKKNIIRLKELTSSQNQKISELANIVLEVARIKPHKRGRLKFLAKTNRELLSKLEDTGLIMANS
;
A
#
# COMPACT_ATOMS: atom_id res chain seq x y z
N MET A 1 8.80 -20.77 -20.63
CA MET A 1 7.68 -20.01 -20.04
C MET A 1 8.27 -18.95 -19.13
N GLY A 2 7.83 -17.69 -19.26
CA GLY A 2 8.25 -16.60 -18.38
C GLY A 2 7.28 -16.42 -17.22
N HIS A 3 7.66 -15.61 -16.23
CA HIS A 3 6.78 -15.15 -15.17
C HIS A 3 6.42 -13.68 -15.37
N TRP A 4 5.22 -13.31 -14.93
CA TRP A 4 4.80 -11.91 -14.86
C TRP A 4 5.60 -11.16 -13.79
N CYS A 5 6.15 -10.00 -14.15
CA CYS A 5 6.85 -9.15 -13.21
C CYS A 5 6.00 -7.93 -12.83
N ARG A 6 5.58 -7.84 -11.56
CA ARG A 6 4.79 -6.72 -11.02
C ARG A 6 5.45 -5.35 -11.15
N VAL A 7 6.78 -5.28 -11.02
CA VAL A 7 7.57 -4.04 -11.16
C VAL A 7 7.72 -3.61 -12.62
N CYS A 8 7.82 -4.59 -13.52
CA CYS A 8 8.16 -4.36 -14.92
C CYS A 8 6.89 -4.35 -15.82
N GLY A 9 5.73 -4.77 -15.28
CA GLY A 9 4.42 -4.81 -15.95
C GLY A 9 4.37 -5.70 -17.20
N ARG A 10 5.24 -6.71 -17.28
CA ARG A 10 5.42 -7.58 -18.46
C ARG A 10 5.95 -8.95 -18.05
N ASP A 11 5.72 -9.95 -18.90
CA ASP A 11 6.36 -11.26 -18.77
C ASP A 11 7.88 -11.17 -18.96
N ARG A 12 8.61 -11.89 -18.11
CA ARG A 12 10.07 -11.94 -18.10
C ARG A 12 10.54 -13.39 -17.99
N PRO A 13 11.68 -13.76 -18.60
CA PRO A 13 12.28 -15.07 -18.39
C PRO A 13 12.60 -15.31 -16.90
N ASN A 14 12.45 -16.55 -16.44
CA ASN A 14 12.65 -16.92 -15.03
C ASN A 14 14.04 -16.52 -14.51
N GLU A 15 15.07 -16.62 -15.37
CA GLU A 15 16.47 -16.26 -15.08
C GLU A 15 16.65 -14.77 -14.72
N LYS A 16 15.67 -13.91 -15.01
CA LYS A 16 15.71 -12.48 -14.70
C LYS A 16 15.04 -12.13 -13.36
N PHE A 17 14.49 -13.10 -12.64
CA PHE A 17 13.85 -12.90 -11.35
C PHE A 17 14.81 -13.16 -10.19
N SER A 18 14.85 -12.25 -9.23
CA SER A 18 15.71 -12.35 -8.04
C SER A 18 14.99 -12.97 -6.84
N GLY A 19 14.10 -13.94 -7.06
CA GLY A 19 13.37 -14.68 -6.00
C GLY A 19 12.23 -13.93 -5.28
N LYS A 20 12.09 -12.60 -5.47
CA LYS A 20 11.04 -11.76 -4.84
C LYS A 20 9.85 -11.44 -5.76
N GLY A 21 9.65 -12.22 -6.82
CA GLY A 21 8.53 -12.01 -7.76
C GLY A 21 8.67 -10.76 -8.65
N HIS A 22 9.86 -10.16 -8.74
CA HIS A 22 10.14 -9.09 -9.69
C HIS A 22 11.53 -9.19 -10.33
N CYS A 23 11.72 -8.46 -11.43
CA CYS A 23 12.90 -8.45 -12.27
C CYS A 23 13.96 -7.45 -11.75
N SER A 24 15.26 -7.68 -11.96
CA SER A 24 16.36 -6.81 -11.50
C SER A 24 16.54 -5.53 -12.32
N ARG A 25 15.66 -5.27 -13.30
CA ARG A 25 15.84 -4.23 -14.33
C ARG A 25 15.74 -2.81 -13.80
N LYS A 26 14.86 -2.55 -12.82
CA LYS A 26 14.71 -1.21 -12.23
C LYS A 26 15.73 -0.97 -11.11
N PRO A 27 16.12 0.27 -10.82
CA PRO A 27 16.87 0.63 -9.62
C PRO A 27 16.21 0.10 -8.34
N LYS A 28 16.98 -0.07 -7.28
CA LYS A 28 16.46 -0.54 -5.99
C LYS A 28 15.42 0.42 -5.42
N THR A 29 15.64 1.73 -5.53
CA THR A 29 14.73 2.77 -5.04
C THR A 29 13.34 2.70 -5.69
N GLU A 30 13.27 2.54 -7.02
CA GLU A 30 12.00 2.36 -7.73
C GLU A 30 11.30 1.05 -7.35
N ARG A 31 12.07 -0.02 -7.14
CA ARG A 31 11.53 -1.31 -6.68
C ARG A 31 10.94 -1.18 -5.28
N ASP A 32 11.68 -0.58 -4.35
CA ASP A 32 11.28 -0.38 -2.97
C ASP A 32 10.03 0.53 -2.89
N GLU A 33 9.92 1.56 -3.76
CA GLU A 33 8.70 2.37 -3.85
C GLU A 33 7.50 1.51 -4.27
N ILE A 34 7.61 0.71 -5.33
CA ILE A 34 6.52 -0.16 -5.80
C ILE A 34 6.15 -1.17 -4.71
N ASP A 35 7.14 -1.80 -4.09
CA ASP A 35 6.92 -2.80 -3.04
C ASP A 35 6.24 -2.22 -1.81
N HIS A 36 6.70 -1.08 -1.29
CA HIS A 36 6.08 -0.45 -0.13
C HIS A 36 4.70 0.12 -0.45
N THR A 37 4.50 0.64 -1.67
CA THR A 37 3.17 1.09 -2.12
C THR A 37 2.19 -0.08 -2.08
N GLU A 38 2.51 -1.21 -2.73
CA GLU A 38 1.66 -2.39 -2.72
C GLU A 38 1.49 -2.98 -1.31
N GLU A 39 2.52 -2.95 -0.47
CA GLU A 39 2.44 -3.36 0.94
C GLU A 39 1.37 -2.55 1.70
N ILE A 40 1.45 -1.22 1.63
CA ILE A 40 0.50 -0.30 2.28
C ILE A 40 -0.92 -0.53 1.76
N PHE A 41 -1.06 -0.74 0.45
CA PHE A 41 -2.36 -0.95 -0.19
C PHE A 41 -3.00 -2.27 0.27
N ASN A 42 -2.18 -3.32 0.39
CA ASN A 42 -2.64 -4.61 0.86
C ASN A 42 -3.18 -4.56 2.30
N TYR A 43 -2.64 -3.69 3.16
CA TYR A 43 -3.19 -3.52 4.51
C TYR A 43 -4.63 -3.01 4.51
N LEU A 44 -4.99 -2.07 3.63
CA LEU A 44 -6.38 -1.62 3.51
C LEU A 44 -7.32 -2.74 3.07
N ASN A 45 -6.83 -3.69 2.27
CA ASN A 45 -7.64 -4.79 1.77
C ASN A 45 -7.89 -5.91 2.78
N GLN A 46 -7.08 -5.99 3.84
CA GLN A 46 -7.26 -6.98 4.91
C GLN A 46 -8.54 -6.71 5.71
N SER A 47 -9.21 -7.79 6.13
CA SER A 47 -10.42 -7.73 6.97
C SER A 47 -10.19 -6.95 8.26
N ASN A 48 -8.96 -7.00 8.80
CA ASN A 48 -8.51 -6.21 9.93
C ASN A 48 -7.04 -5.82 9.72
N ILE A 49 -6.71 -4.54 9.92
CA ILE A 49 -5.32 -4.08 9.97
C ILE A 49 -4.75 -4.50 11.32
N SER A 50 -3.89 -5.51 11.31
CA SER A 50 -3.35 -6.10 12.55
C SER A 50 -2.44 -5.12 13.31
N LYS A 51 -2.20 -5.37 14.60
CA LYS A 51 -1.23 -4.60 15.41
C LYS A 51 0.17 -4.61 14.78
N LYS A 52 0.57 -5.74 14.20
CA LYS A 52 1.85 -5.87 13.48
C LYS A 52 1.89 -4.93 12.28
N ASN A 53 0.82 -4.86 11.49
CA ASN A 53 0.75 -3.98 10.33
C ASN A 53 0.71 -2.50 10.75
N ILE A 54 0.10 -2.17 11.89
CA ILE A 54 0.11 -0.80 12.45
C ILE A 54 1.54 -0.39 12.84
N ILE A 55 2.30 -1.28 13.48
CA ILE A 55 3.71 -1.04 13.78
C ILE A 55 4.49 -0.82 12.49
N ARG A 56 4.28 -1.69 11.49
CA ARG A 56 4.91 -1.59 10.19
C ARG A 56 4.58 -0.29 9.44
N LEU A 57 3.32 0.17 9.48
CA LEU A 57 2.92 1.47 8.93
C LEU A 57 3.65 2.62 9.63
N LYS A 58 3.81 2.57 10.96
CA LYS A 58 4.56 3.57 11.73
C LYS A 58 6.05 3.59 11.37
N GLU A 59 6.64 2.48 10.96
CA GLU A 59 8.01 2.48 10.42
C GLU A 59 8.05 3.18 9.06
N LEU A 60 7.08 2.90 8.18
CA LEU A 60 7.02 3.44 6.83
C LEU A 60 6.74 4.96 6.79
N THR A 61 6.10 5.53 7.83
CA THR A 61 5.97 6.99 7.97
C THR A 61 7.31 7.72 8.10
N SER A 62 8.38 7.00 8.44
CA SER A 62 9.74 7.57 8.53
C SER A 62 10.57 7.31 7.26
N SER A 63 9.94 6.87 6.17
CA SER A 63 10.61 6.62 4.90
C SER A 63 11.18 7.91 4.28
N GLN A 64 12.35 7.82 3.67
CA GLN A 64 12.95 8.93 2.91
C GLN A 64 12.17 9.22 1.61
N ASN A 65 11.38 8.25 1.13
CA ASN A 65 10.49 8.47 0.00
C ASN A 65 9.21 9.13 0.51
N GLN A 66 9.02 10.41 0.17
CA GLN A 66 7.90 11.24 0.62
C GLN A 66 6.54 10.58 0.33
N LYS A 67 6.38 10.00 -0.87
CA LYS A 67 5.15 9.31 -1.26
C LYS A 67 4.85 8.12 -0.34
N ILE A 68 5.86 7.32 0.00
CA ILE A 68 5.69 6.18 0.92
C ILE A 68 5.33 6.66 2.33
N SER A 69 6.00 7.70 2.80
CA SER A 69 5.73 8.30 4.10
C SER A 69 4.29 8.81 4.21
N GLU A 70 3.83 9.56 3.22
CA GLU A 70 2.47 10.11 3.16
C GLU A 70 1.41 9.02 3.11
N LEU A 71 1.56 8.05 2.20
CA LEU A 71 0.64 6.91 2.08
C LEU A 71 0.56 6.11 3.39
N ALA A 72 1.71 5.83 4.00
CA ALA A 72 1.77 5.11 5.27
C ALA A 72 1.08 5.89 6.39
N ASN A 73 1.24 7.21 6.43
CA ASN A 73 0.64 8.05 7.46
C ASN A 73 -0.90 8.05 7.35
N ILE A 74 -1.43 8.24 6.13
CA ILE A 74 -2.87 8.21 5.88
C ILE A 74 -3.47 6.86 6.30
N VAL A 75 -2.84 5.75 5.88
CA VAL A 75 -3.33 4.41 6.22
C VAL A 75 -3.17 4.11 7.72
N LEU A 76 -2.15 4.64 8.38
CA LEU A 76 -1.97 4.53 9.82
C LEU A 76 -3.08 5.24 10.60
N GLU A 77 -3.47 6.46 10.18
CA GLU A 77 -4.59 7.19 10.78
C GLU A 77 -5.91 6.41 10.62
N VAL A 78 -6.15 5.88 9.43
CA VAL A 78 -7.30 5.01 9.16
C VAL A 78 -7.29 3.77 10.07
N ALA A 79 -6.13 3.13 10.24
CA ALA A 79 -5.98 1.94 11.07
C ALA A 79 -6.22 2.23 12.56
N ARG A 80 -5.85 3.43 13.05
CA ARG A 80 -6.09 3.86 14.43
C ARG A 80 -7.58 4.11 14.71
N ILE A 81 -8.29 4.65 13.72
CA ILE A 81 -9.72 4.98 13.86
C ILE A 81 -10.59 3.75 13.63
N LYS A 82 -10.34 3.00 12.55
CA LYS A 82 -11.19 1.87 12.13
C LYS A 82 -10.36 0.78 11.42
N PRO A 83 -9.67 -0.09 12.18
CA PRO A 83 -8.80 -1.12 11.61
C PRO A 83 -9.58 -2.20 10.85
N HIS A 84 -10.82 -2.50 11.27
CA HIS A 84 -11.68 -3.46 10.58
C HIS A 84 -12.23 -2.89 9.25
N LYS A 85 -12.16 -3.69 8.18
CA LYS A 85 -12.58 -3.32 6.82
C LYS A 85 -14.08 -3.06 6.72
N ARG A 86 -14.89 -3.89 7.37
CA ARG A 86 -16.35 -3.83 7.24
C ARG A 86 -16.86 -2.47 7.73
N GLY A 87 -17.47 -1.73 6.81
CA GLY A 87 -18.03 -0.41 7.09
C GLY A 87 -16.99 0.69 7.34
N ARG A 88 -15.69 0.45 7.05
CA ARG A 88 -14.61 1.43 7.29
C ARG A 88 -14.88 2.76 6.59
N LEU A 89 -15.12 2.72 5.27
CA LEU A 89 -15.38 3.92 4.47
C LEU A 89 -16.63 4.65 4.93
N LYS A 90 -17.73 3.91 5.18
CA LYS A 90 -18.97 4.47 5.73
C LYS A 90 -18.77 5.11 7.10
N PHE A 91 -17.90 4.55 7.93
CA PHE A 91 -17.55 5.14 9.23
C PHE A 91 -16.77 6.44 9.04
N LEU A 92 -15.72 6.43 8.22
CA LEU A 92 -14.91 7.62 7.92
C LEU A 92 -15.75 8.74 7.29
N ALA A 93 -16.64 8.43 6.34
CA ALA A 93 -17.55 9.41 5.75
C ALA A 93 -18.44 10.13 6.79
N LYS A 94 -18.74 9.45 7.91
CA LYS A 94 -19.54 10.02 9.00
C LYS A 94 -18.70 10.78 10.02
N THR A 95 -17.52 10.27 10.36
CA THR A 95 -16.75 10.74 11.53
C THR A 95 -15.53 11.57 11.17
N ASN A 96 -14.94 11.36 9.99
CA ASN A 96 -13.73 12.03 9.55
C ASN A 96 -13.68 12.13 8.01
N ARG A 97 -14.42 13.10 7.46
CA ARG A 97 -14.50 13.34 6.00
C ARG A 97 -13.18 13.81 5.41
N GLU A 98 -12.37 14.54 6.17
CA GLU A 98 -11.05 14.99 5.73
C GLU A 98 -10.12 13.80 5.48
N LEU A 99 -10.07 12.85 6.41
CA LEU A 99 -9.28 11.63 6.24
C LEU A 99 -9.80 10.77 5.09
N LEU A 100 -11.11 10.74 4.86
CA LEU A 100 -11.68 10.07 3.69
C LEU A 100 -11.21 10.73 2.40
N SER A 101 -11.26 12.06 2.29
CA SER A 101 -10.77 12.81 1.12
C SER A 101 -9.30 12.52 0.86
N LYS A 102 -8.45 12.59 1.89
CA LYS A 102 -7.02 12.24 1.78
C LYS A 102 -6.82 10.81 1.28
N LEU A 103 -7.61 9.87 1.77
CA LEU A 103 -7.56 8.47 1.34
C LEU A 103 -8.06 8.31 -0.12
N GLU A 104 -9.00 9.11 -0.59
CA GLU A 104 -9.46 9.12 -1.99
C GLU A 104 -8.41 9.73 -2.92
N ASP A 105 -7.80 10.85 -2.54
CA ASP A 105 -6.80 11.58 -3.33
C ASP A 105 -5.54 10.76 -3.64
N THR A 106 -5.20 9.82 -2.77
CA THR A 106 -4.09 8.88 -2.99
C THR A 106 -4.37 7.84 -4.07
N GLY A 107 -5.61 7.73 -4.56
CA GLY A 107 -6.05 6.61 -5.41
C GLY A 107 -6.08 5.25 -4.68
N LEU A 108 -5.93 5.25 -3.35
CA LEU A 108 -5.92 4.04 -2.50
C LEU A 108 -7.25 3.30 -2.47
N ILE A 109 -8.35 4.02 -2.71
CA ILE A 109 -9.69 3.47 -2.80
C ILE A 109 -10.10 3.52 -4.26
N MET A 110 -10.17 2.36 -4.92
CA MET A 110 -11.12 2.25 -6.03
C MET A 110 -12.49 2.29 -5.38
N ALA A 111 -13.19 3.41 -5.53
CA ALA A 111 -14.62 3.45 -5.29
C ALA A 111 -15.22 2.30 -6.11
N ASN A 112 -15.57 1.20 -5.45
CA ASN A 112 -16.52 0.26 -6.02
C ASN A 112 -17.81 1.05 -6.18
N SER A 113 -17.96 1.62 -7.38
CA SER A 113 -19.24 2.06 -7.91
C SER A 113 -20.08 0.82 -8.21
#